data_AF-A0A7Z9I5Y4-F1
#
_entry.id   AF-A0A7Z9I5Y4-F1
#
_cell.length_a   1.000
_cell.length_b   1.000
_cell.length_c   1.000
_cell.angle_alpha   90.00
_cell.angle_beta   90.00
_cell.angle_gamma   90.00
#
_symmetry.space_group_name_H-M   'P 1'
#
loop_
_entity.id
_entity.type
_entity.pdbx_description
1 polymer ?
#
loop_
_entity_poly.entity_id
_entity_poly.type
_entity_poly.pdbx_seq_one_letter_code
_entity_poly.pdbx_strand_id
1 'polypeptide(L)'
;MAINKEEIRELPDIQKPLLLFKNLKTDLDKLKSQINNLNKVKLSSKLLRGISLKKGDLPTGKILEFTGSRLSQSLKNTRAKEISERLHKHPEDSKSRLELVEMFLQEAEGSSLQIARDAFLLVMQEVEKPMISTQKINMALTVQTIYFEKLKKFLHDDLTETESKIKGDGNVDTILEKQQQRLRGEVDFIQKCVELLKTEPISTVYELNLNKSKTENIIPFGDLKNGFDPMLRRLVFLPLAQENMELMFEILHRLESKNPLVGYHQAKMHDVLAQIQLVIASVVNEPEPRKKGFEQLSKAMKAIGGAVKLVGDIPEKAVEKAAVHRFGHLCYTIHRSYRSHDIPVPGDHLQRMQKAVSLLEPIAADPKIQKIQTKLLYVLSEEK
;
A
#
# COMPACT_ATOMS: atom_id res chain seq x y z
N MET A 1 4.72 17.23 24.62
CA MET A 1 3.91 16.39 25.54
C MET A 1 4.30 14.94 25.29
N ALA A 2 4.70 14.21 26.32
CA ALA A 2 4.92 12.78 26.21
C ALA A 2 3.55 12.12 25.97
N ILE A 3 3.32 11.57 24.79
CA ILE A 3 2.13 10.78 24.51
C ILE A 3 2.19 9.57 25.44
N ASN A 4 1.14 9.37 26.25
CA ASN A 4 1.08 8.24 27.18
C ASN A 4 1.13 6.93 26.36
N LYS A 5 2.01 5.99 26.73
CA LYS A 5 2.08 4.66 26.08
C LYS A 5 0.70 3.98 26.06
N GLU A 6 -0.15 4.27 27.04
CA GLU A 6 -1.51 3.75 27.14
C GLU A 6 -2.42 4.24 26.00
N GLU A 7 -2.37 5.53 25.64
CA GLU A 7 -3.18 6.08 24.52
C GLU A 7 -2.76 5.48 23.16
N ILE A 8 -1.47 5.16 23.00
CA ILE A 8 -0.98 4.50 21.78
C ILE A 8 -1.56 3.09 21.66
N ARG A 9 -1.70 2.35 22.77
CA ARG A 9 -2.27 0.99 22.79
C ARG A 9 -3.75 0.94 22.43
N GLU A 10 -4.45 2.07 22.44
CA GLU A 10 -5.83 2.18 21.95
C GLU A 10 -5.93 2.23 20.42
N LEU A 11 -4.80 2.44 19.71
CA LEU A 11 -4.81 2.45 18.25
C LEU A 11 -5.25 1.08 17.71
N PRO A 12 -6.23 1.03 16.77
CA PRO A 12 -6.72 -0.22 16.22
C PRO A 12 -5.62 -1.07 15.57
N ASP A 13 -4.61 -0.42 15.01
CA ASP A 13 -3.46 -1.04 14.35
C ASP A 13 -2.53 -1.77 15.32
N ILE A 14 -2.57 -1.40 16.60
CA ILE A 14 -1.82 -2.06 17.68
C ILE A 14 -2.68 -3.15 18.31
N GLN A 15 -3.99 -2.89 18.49
CA GLN A 15 -4.91 -3.88 19.05
C GLN A 15 -5.13 -5.07 18.11
N LYS A 16 -5.12 -4.83 16.79
CA LYS A 16 -5.34 -5.84 15.75
C LYS A 16 -4.39 -5.61 14.55
N PRO A 17 -3.08 -5.86 14.70
CA PRO A 17 -2.10 -5.62 13.64
C PRO A 17 -2.40 -6.36 12.34
N LEU A 18 -2.97 -7.57 12.42
CA LEU A 18 -3.34 -8.36 11.24
C LEU A 18 -4.49 -7.73 10.41
N LEU A 19 -5.19 -6.73 10.97
CA LEU A 19 -6.21 -5.93 10.29
C LEU A 19 -5.71 -4.53 9.89
N LEU A 20 -4.39 -4.29 9.91
CA LEU A 20 -3.73 -3.01 9.66
C LEU A 20 -4.38 -2.21 8.51
N PHE A 21 -4.40 -2.78 7.31
CA PHE A 21 -4.91 -2.06 6.13
C PHE A 21 -6.40 -1.74 6.21
N LYS A 22 -7.21 -2.59 6.86
CA LYS A 22 -8.64 -2.34 7.08
C LYS A 22 -8.85 -1.18 8.06
N ASN A 23 -8.08 -1.17 9.14
CA ASN A 23 -8.15 -0.13 10.16
C ASN A 23 -7.69 1.22 9.61
N LEU A 24 -6.56 1.25 8.90
CA LEU A 24 -6.05 2.45 8.24
C LEU A 24 -7.02 2.98 7.17
N LYS A 25 -7.63 2.10 6.36
CA LYS A 25 -8.65 2.50 5.38
C LYS A 25 -9.86 3.13 6.06
N THR A 26 -10.33 2.55 7.16
CA THR A 26 -11.45 3.08 7.94
C THR A 26 -11.16 4.51 8.41
N ASP A 27 -9.97 4.78 8.92
CA ASP A 27 -9.59 6.12 9.38
C ASP A 27 -9.32 7.10 8.23
N LEU A 28 -8.75 6.62 7.12
CA LEU A 28 -8.63 7.41 5.89
C LEU A 28 -10.02 7.85 5.37
N ASP A 29 -11.00 6.96 5.40
CA ASP A 29 -12.37 7.27 4.97
C ASP A 29 -13.06 8.26 5.90
N LYS A 30 -12.80 8.18 7.21
CA LYS A 30 -13.22 9.21 8.17
C LYS A 30 -12.61 10.57 7.81
N LEU A 31 -11.32 10.65 7.52
CA LEU A 31 -10.66 11.90 7.10
C LEU A 31 -11.27 12.48 5.82
N LYS A 32 -11.50 11.64 4.79
CA LYS A 32 -12.20 12.04 3.55
C LYS A 32 -13.60 12.56 3.86
N SER A 33 -14.33 11.90 4.77
CA SER A 33 -15.70 12.29 5.16
C SER A 33 -15.76 13.65 5.87
N GLN A 34 -14.76 13.99 6.70
CA GLN A 34 -14.69 15.28 7.40
C GLN A 34 -14.69 16.45 6.40
N ILE A 35 -13.88 16.35 5.34
CA ILE A 35 -13.81 17.36 4.28
C ILE A 35 -15.13 17.44 3.51
N ASN A 36 -15.66 16.29 3.08
CA ASN A 36 -16.90 16.24 2.32
C ASN A 36 -18.08 16.84 3.09
N ASN A 37 -18.16 16.57 4.39
CA ASN A 37 -19.19 17.12 5.27
C ASN A 37 -19.03 18.64 5.42
N LEU A 38 -17.81 19.15 5.59
CA LEU A 38 -17.57 20.59 5.65
C LEU A 38 -17.96 21.28 4.34
N ASN A 39 -17.65 20.67 3.18
CA ASN A 39 -18.04 21.20 1.88
C ASN A 39 -19.57 21.25 1.71
N LYS A 40 -20.28 20.19 2.13
CA LYS A 40 -21.76 20.16 2.14
C LYS A 40 -22.35 21.26 3.03
N VAL A 41 -21.81 21.46 4.24
CA VAL A 41 -22.25 22.53 5.15
C VAL A 41 -21.97 23.92 4.57
N LYS A 42 -20.83 24.12 3.90
CA LYS A 42 -20.53 25.38 3.18
C LYS A 42 -21.50 25.64 2.02
N LEU A 43 -21.93 24.59 1.31
CA LEU A 43 -22.94 24.69 0.25
C LEU A 43 -24.33 25.01 0.82
N SER A 44 -24.76 24.30 1.87
CA SER A 44 -26.06 24.54 2.50
C SER A 44 -26.13 25.90 3.21
N SER A 45 -25.06 26.34 3.88
CA SER A 45 -24.98 27.68 4.48
C SER A 45 -24.96 28.82 3.46
N LYS A 46 -24.38 28.61 2.27
CA LYS A 46 -24.50 29.56 1.15
C LYS A 46 -25.94 29.67 0.62
N LEU A 47 -26.72 28.58 0.67
CA LEU A 47 -28.16 28.58 0.38
C LEU A 47 -28.99 29.17 1.53
N LEU A 48 -28.52 29.02 2.77
CA LEU A 48 -29.16 29.45 4.01
C LEU A 48 -28.51 30.73 4.60
N ARG A 49 -28.10 31.69 3.77
CA ARG A 49 -27.39 32.93 4.16
C ARG A 49 -28.05 33.80 5.26
N GLY A 50 -29.20 33.38 5.81
CA GLY A 50 -29.87 34.00 6.97
C GLY A 50 -29.76 33.25 8.30
N ILE A 51 -29.15 32.04 8.36
CA ILE A 51 -29.07 31.26 9.61
C ILE A 51 -27.61 31.08 10.02
N SER A 52 -27.21 31.81 11.05
CA SER A 52 -25.88 31.72 11.68
C SER A 52 -25.62 30.31 12.23
N LEU A 53 -24.90 29.49 11.48
CA LEU A 53 -24.27 28.29 12.00
C LEU A 53 -23.03 28.70 12.81
N LYS A 54 -23.06 28.40 14.11
CA LYS A 54 -21.99 28.72 15.08
C LYS A 54 -20.61 28.37 14.51
N LYS A 55 -19.63 29.26 14.73
CA LYS A 55 -18.19 28.99 14.56
C LYS A 55 -17.89 27.65 15.24
N GLY A 56 -17.49 26.65 14.47
CA GLY A 56 -17.16 25.31 14.99
C GLY A 56 -15.98 25.38 15.96
N ASP A 57 -15.98 24.45 16.91
CA ASP A 57 -14.93 24.30 17.93
C ASP A 57 -13.54 24.22 17.28
N LEU A 58 -12.56 24.90 17.91
CA LEU A 58 -11.16 24.88 17.50
C LEU A 58 -10.62 23.44 17.52
N PRO A 59 -9.72 23.06 16.59
CA PRO A 59 -9.08 21.75 16.57
C PRO A 59 -8.43 21.42 17.91
N THR A 60 -8.87 20.33 18.56
CA THR A 60 -8.47 20.03 19.94
C THR A 60 -7.06 19.41 20.05
N GLY A 61 -6.45 19.03 18.92
CA GLY A 61 -5.11 18.42 18.88
C GLY A 61 -5.04 16.98 19.40
N LYS A 62 -6.16 16.42 19.89
CA LYS A 62 -6.22 15.08 20.49
C LYS A 62 -6.56 13.98 19.49
N ILE A 63 -7.22 14.31 18.38
CA ILE A 63 -7.81 13.36 17.45
C ILE A 63 -7.18 13.53 16.06
N LEU A 64 -7.19 12.45 15.27
CA LEU A 64 -6.86 12.48 13.85
C LEU A 64 -7.88 13.35 13.09
N GLU A 65 -7.40 14.38 12.43
CA GLU A 65 -8.23 15.35 11.70
C GLU A 65 -7.55 15.77 10.39
N PHE A 66 -8.35 16.14 9.38
CA PHE A 66 -7.85 16.55 8.05
C PHE A 66 -6.97 17.82 8.07
N THR A 67 -7.01 18.58 9.18
CA THR A 67 -6.18 19.77 9.44
C THR A 67 -4.76 19.42 9.87
N GLY A 68 -4.51 18.15 10.22
CA GLY A 68 -3.26 17.71 10.81
C GLY A 68 -2.93 18.40 12.14
N SER A 69 -3.94 18.81 12.92
CA SER A 69 -3.73 19.57 14.16
C SER A 69 -2.78 18.84 15.13
N ARG A 70 -3.03 17.56 15.42
CA ARG A 70 -2.14 16.74 16.29
C ARG A 70 -0.71 16.66 15.74
N LEU A 71 -0.56 16.43 14.44
CA LEU A 71 0.73 16.46 13.75
C LEU A 71 1.42 17.81 13.94
N SER A 72 0.74 18.92 13.62
CA SER A 72 1.30 20.27 13.68
C SER A 72 1.76 20.68 15.08
N GLN A 73 1.06 20.24 16.12
CA GLN A 73 1.41 20.53 17.52
C GLN A 73 2.63 19.73 18.00
N SER A 74 2.94 18.61 17.34
CA SER A 74 4.09 17.75 17.67
C SER A 74 5.39 18.18 16.99
N LEU A 75 5.30 18.95 15.90
CA LEU A 75 6.47 19.41 15.14
C LEU A 75 7.12 20.62 15.82
N LYS A 76 8.45 20.70 15.73
CA LYS A 76 9.22 21.84 16.25
C LYS A 76 9.08 23.07 15.37
N ASN A 77 8.82 22.88 14.08
CA ASN A 77 8.61 23.98 13.15
C ASN A 77 7.38 24.81 13.51
N THR A 78 7.58 26.08 13.90
CA THR A 78 6.50 26.98 14.34
C THR A 78 5.47 27.26 13.26
N ARG A 79 5.85 27.16 11.97
CA ARG A 79 4.94 27.33 10.83
C ARG A 79 3.92 26.21 10.68
N ALA A 80 4.15 25.05 11.32
CA ALA A 80 3.23 23.91 11.23
C ALA A 80 1.82 24.27 11.75
N LYS A 81 1.74 25.07 12.82
CA LYS A 81 0.46 25.52 13.39
C LYS A 81 -0.30 26.43 12.43
N GLU A 82 0.40 27.38 11.79
CA GLU A 82 -0.18 28.27 10.78
C GLU A 82 -0.73 27.49 9.58
N ILE A 83 -0.02 26.43 9.16
CA ILE A 83 -0.48 25.52 8.11
C ILE A 83 -1.75 24.79 8.54
N SER A 84 -1.82 24.29 9.77
CA SER A 84 -3.02 23.62 10.29
C SER A 84 -4.23 24.56 10.34
N GLU A 85 -4.04 25.81 10.79
CA GLU A 85 -5.08 26.85 10.76
C GLU A 85 -5.52 27.19 9.33
N ARG A 86 -4.59 27.22 8.38
CA ARG A 86 -4.90 27.42 6.96
C ARG A 86 -5.74 26.26 6.42
N LEU A 87 -5.38 25.01 6.74
CA LEU A 87 -6.15 23.83 6.36
C LEU A 87 -7.56 23.84 6.96
N HIS A 88 -7.73 24.35 8.19
CA HIS A 88 -9.05 24.52 8.77
C HIS A 88 -9.93 25.48 7.94
N LYS A 89 -9.36 26.61 7.48
CA LYS A 89 -10.06 27.57 6.61
C LYS A 89 -10.27 27.03 5.19
N HIS A 90 -9.26 26.33 4.66
CA HIS A 90 -9.17 25.82 3.29
C HIS A 90 -8.84 24.30 3.28
N PRO A 91 -9.82 23.42 3.54
CA PRO A 91 -9.60 21.97 3.61
C PRO A 91 -9.04 21.32 2.34
N GLU A 92 -9.31 21.94 1.19
CA GLU A 92 -8.88 21.46 -0.12
C GLU A 92 -7.44 21.83 -0.47
N ASP A 93 -6.76 22.61 0.37
CA ASP A 93 -5.39 23.07 0.14
C ASP A 93 -4.37 21.91 0.23
N SER A 94 -4.26 21.19 -0.88
CA SER A 94 -3.35 20.07 -1.08
C SER A 94 -1.91 20.46 -0.79
N LYS A 95 -1.49 21.66 -1.23
CA LYS A 95 -0.13 22.15 -1.07
C LYS A 95 0.23 22.30 0.40
N SER A 96 -0.65 22.93 1.19
CA SER A 96 -0.45 23.10 2.63
C SER A 96 -0.43 21.76 3.37
N ARG A 97 -1.24 20.77 2.95
CA ARG A 97 -1.17 19.42 3.55
C ARG A 97 0.15 18.73 3.24
N LEU A 98 0.66 18.84 2.01
CA LEU A 98 1.97 18.30 1.64
C LEU A 98 3.11 19.03 2.38
N GLU A 99 3.04 20.35 2.51
CA GLU A 99 4.03 21.13 3.28
C GLU A 99 4.09 20.66 4.76
N LEU A 100 2.94 20.36 5.37
CA LEU A 100 2.90 19.80 6.72
C LEU A 100 3.56 18.42 6.83
N VAL A 101 3.34 17.56 5.84
CA VAL A 101 3.97 16.22 5.79
C VAL A 101 5.46 16.33 5.48
N GLU A 102 5.89 17.32 4.71
CA GLU A 102 7.31 17.60 4.46
C GLU A 102 8.03 18.04 5.74
N MET A 103 7.41 18.93 6.54
CA MET A 103 7.93 19.29 7.87
C MET A 103 8.05 18.06 8.78
N PHE A 104 7.09 17.13 8.72
CA PHE A 104 7.20 15.84 9.41
C PHE A 104 8.41 15.03 8.97
N LEU A 105 8.65 14.92 7.66
CA LEU A 105 9.76 14.13 7.12
C LEU A 105 11.13 14.65 7.60
N GLN A 106 11.26 15.95 7.84
CA GLN A 106 12.48 16.57 8.40
C GLN A 106 12.72 16.19 9.87
N GLU A 107 11.68 15.82 10.61
CA GLU A 107 11.73 15.50 12.06
C GLU A 107 11.38 14.03 12.36
N ALA A 108 11.25 13.19 11.33
CA ALA A 108 10.66 11.85 11.41
C ALA A 108 11.38 10.88 12.37
N GLU A 109 12.70 11.01 12.54
CA GLU A 109 13.46 10.16 13.44
C GLU A 109 12.97 10.32 14.89
N GLY A 110 12.78 11.56 15.34
CA GLY A 110 12.32 11.89 16.69
C GLY A 110 10.81 11.83 16.90
N SER A 111 10.01 11.58 15.86
CA SER A 111 8.55 11.57 15.96
C SER A 111 8.03 10.29 16.65
N SER A 112 6.85 10.39 17.28
CA SER A 112 6.18 9.19 17.81
C SER A 112 5.56 8.34 16.70
N LEU A 113 5.17 7.10 17.04
CA LEU A 113 4.40 6.21 16.18
C LEU A 113 3.08 6.84 15.71
N GLN A 114 2.35 7.47 16.64
CA GLN A 114 1.06 8.12 16.35
C GLN A 114 1.22 9.29 15.38
N ILE A 115 2.30 10.07 15.51
CA ILE A 115 2.58 11.18 14.60
C ILE A 115 2.95 10.69 13.21
N ALA A 116 3.72 9.60 13.10
CA ALA A 116 4.02 8.99 11.80
C ALA A 116 2.76 8.42 11.12
N ARG A 117 1.85 7.83 11.92
CA ARG A 117 0.55 7.35 11.44
C ARG A 117 -0.31 8.50 10.89
N ASP A 118 -0.38 9.62 11.59
CA ASP A 118 -1.15 10.78 11.15
C ASP A 118 -0.61 11.36 9.85
N ALA A 119 0.71 11.53 9.76
CA ALA A 119 1.37 11.96 8.54
C ALA A 119 1.05 11.00 7.38
N PHE A 120 1.04 9.69 7.62
CA PHE A 120 0.73 8.69 6.60
C PHE A 120 -0.71 8.85 6.09
N LEU A 121 -1.69 8.98 6.99
CA LEU A 121 -3.09 9.12 6.61
C LEU A 121 -3.36 10.45 5.90
N LEU A 122 -2.69 11.54 6.30
CA LEU A 122 -2.80 12.85 5.64
C LEU A 122 -2.25 12.82 4.21
N VAL A 123 -1.10 12.19 3.97
CA VAL A 123 -0.56 12.08 2.60
C VAL A 123 -1.34 11.09 1.75
N MET A 124 -1.83 9.98 2.33
CA MET A 124 -2.71 9.05 1.63
C MET A 124 -4.01 9.71 1.17
N GLN A 125 -4.53 10.66 1.94
CA GLN A 125 -5.66 11.47 1.52
C GLN A 125 -5.37 12.27 0.25
N GLU A 126 -4.14 12.74 0.05
CA GLU A 126 -3.74 13.43 -1.19
C GLU A 126 -3.50 12.47 -2.35
N VAL A 127 -2.94 11.28 -2.08
CA VAL A 127 -2.73 10.22 -3.08
C VAL A 127 -4.06 9.73 -3.66
N GLU A 128 -5.13 9.75 -2.89
CA GLU A 128 -6.48 9.31 -3.29
C GLU A 128 -7.32 10.42 -3.95
N LYS A 129 -6.75 11.62 -4.19
CA LYS A 129 -7.43 12.65 -4.99
C LYS A 129 -7.18 12.42 -6.49
N PRO A 130 -8.15 12.73 -7.37
CA PRO A 130 -7.98 12.55 -8.83
C PRO A 130 -6.81 13.34 -9.45
N MET A 131 -6.39 14.44 -8.82
CA MET A 131 -5.16 15.14 -9.17
C MET A 131 -3.99 14.47 -8.45
N ILE A 132 -3.38 13.49 -9.10
CA ILE A 132 -2.30 12.68 -8.55
C ILE A 132 -0.95 13.19 -9.05
N SER A 133 0.09 13.06 -8.22
CA SER A 133 1.45 13.43 -8.62
C SER A 133 2.48 12.46 -8.06
N THR A 134 3.61 12.42 -8.75
CA THR A 134 4.80 11.66 -8.33
C THR A 134 5.30 12.08 -6.94
N GLN A 135 5.23 13.37 -6.61
CA GLN A 135 5.53 13.89 -5.26
C GLN A 135 4.63 13.26 -4.20
N LYS A 136 3.29 13.25 -4.42
CA LYS A 136 2.33 12.66 -3.47
C LYS A 136 2.62 11.18 -3.22
N ILE A 137 2.86 10.42 -4.29
CA ILE A 137 3.17 8.99 -4.21
C ILE A 137 4.48 8.76 -3.46
N ASN A 138 5.54 9.50 -3.80
CA ASN A 138 6.85 9.36 -3.15
C ASN A 138 6.77 9.67 -1.65
N MET A 139 6.10 10.77 -1.29
CA MET A 139 5.90 11.12 0.11
C MET A 139 5.09 10.03 0.84
N ALA A 140 4.03 9.50 0.24
CA ALA A 140 3.27 8.41 0.83
C ALA A 140 4.10 7.14 1.04
N LEU A 141 4.95 6.76 0.09
CA LEU A 141 5.85 5.61 0.23
C LEU A 141 6.86 5.81 1.37
N THR A 142 7.46 7.00 1.46
CA THR A 142 8.42 7.33 2.53
C THR A 142 7.74 7.31 3.89
N VAL A 143 6.60 7.97 4.03
CA VAL A 143 5.88 8.05 5.31
C VAL A 143 5.29 6.68 5.71
N GLN A 144 4.80 5.88 4.76
CA GLN A 144 4.39 4.49 5.01
C GLN A 144 5.54 3.68 5.61
N THR A 145 6.73 3.77 5.01
CA THR A 145 7.92 3.05 5.48
C THR A 145 8.27 3.47 6.91
N ILE A 146 8.29 4.77 7.19
CA ILE A 146 8.57 5.30 8.54
C ILE A 146 7.53 4.79 9.55
N TYR A 147 6.25 4.86 9.21
CA TYR A 147 5.18 4.40 10.09
C TYR A 147 5.29 2.90 10.37
N PHE A 148 5.51 2.07 9.36
CA PHE A 148 5.60 0.62 9.53
C PHE A 148 6.84 0.20 10.31
N GLU A 149 7.98 0.87 10.11
CA GLU A 149 9.19 0.60 10.90
C GLU A 149 8.99 0.96 12.39
N LYS A 150 8.31 2.08 12.68
CA LYS A 150 7.95 2.45 14.06
C LYS A 150 6.93 1.47 14.65
N LEU A 151 5.95 1.02 13.88
CA LEU A 151 4.94 0.04 14.33
C LEU A 151 5.61 -1.30 14.64
N LYS A 152 6.49 -1.76 13.75
CA LYS A 152 7.30 -2.96 13.94
C LYS A 152 8.08 -2.89 15.25
N LYS A 153 8.82 -1.78 15.46
CA LYS A 153 9.61 -1.58 16.67
C LYS A 153 8.72 -1.64 17.92
N PHE A 154 7.58 -0.95 17.91
CA PHE A 154 6.65 -0.96 19.04
C PHE A 154 6.17 -2.37 19.40
N LEU A 155 5.73 -3.16 18.41
CA LEU A 155 5.27 -4.53 18.64
C LEU A 155 6.41 -5.46 19.09
N HIS A 156 7.63 -5.23 18.58
CA HIS A 156 8.81 -6.00 18.98
C HIS A 156 9.26 -5.69 20.41
N ASP A 157 9.17 -4.44 20.84
CA ASP A 157 9.43 -4.03 22.22
C ASP A 157 8.40 -4.70 23.17
N ASP A 158 7.11 -4.72 22.81
CA ASP A 158 6.05 -5.42 23.56
C ASP A 158 6.28 -6.95 23.61
N LEU A 159 6.75 -7.55 22.51
CA LEU A 159 7.15 -8.97 22.48
C LEU A 159 8.31 -9.23 23.46
N THR A 160 9.36 -8.41 23.41
CA THR A 160 10.55 -8.55 24.26
C THR A 160 10.20 -8.41 25.75
N GLU A 161 9.31 -7.48 26.10
CA GLU A 161 8.80 -7.33 27.46
C GLU A 161 8.05 -8.59 27.92
N THR A 162 7.19 -9.13 27.06
CA THR A 162 6.43 -10.37 27.34
C THR A 162 7.36 -11.56 27.54
N GLU A 163 8.37 -11.73 26.69
CA GLU A 163 9.39 -12.78 26.80
C GLU A 163 10.20 -12.69 28.09
N SER A 164 10.50 -11.47 28.54
CA SER A 164 11.24 -11.24 29.78
C SER A 164 10.42 -11.64 31.01
N LYS A 165 9.11 -11.38 31.01
CA LYS A 165 8.19 -11.80 32.10
C LYS A 165 8.10 -13.32 32.23
N ILE A 166 7.99 -14.03 31.10
CA ILE A 166 7.94 -15.50 31.09
C ILE A 166 9.21 -16.11 31.69
N LYS A 167 10.40 -15.55 31.37
CA LYS A 167 11.68 -16.02 31.92
C LYS A 167 11.86 -15.73 33.41
N GLY A 168 11.19 -14.70 33.94
CA GLY A 168 11.35 -14.25 35.32
C GLY A 168 10.46 -14.97 36.35
N ASP A 169 9.28 -15.46 35.94
CA ASP A 169 8.24 -15.88 36.91
C ASP A 169 8.31 -17.34 37.39
N GLY A 170 9.16 -18.21 36.81
CA GLY A 170 9.37 -19.60 37.24
C GLY A 170 8.15 -20.54 37.13
N ASN A 171 6.94 -19.99 37.00
CA ASN A 171 5.68 -20.67 36.77
C ASN A 171 5.08 -20.09 35.49
N VAL A 172 5.05 -20.89 34.43
CA VAL A 172 4.67 -20.45 33.09
C VAL A 172 3.16 -20.22 33.05
N ASP A 173 2.74 -18.95 33.00
CA ASP A 173 1.35 -18.59 32.76
C ASP A 173 0.97 -18.88 31.30
N THR A 174 0.08 -19.85 31.08
CA THR A 174 -0.46 -20.19 29.75
C THR A 174 -1.08 -19.00 29.00
N ILE A 175 -1.48 -17.93 29.71
CA ILE A 175 -1.95 -16.68 29.12
C ILE A 175 -0.79 -15.91 28.49
N LEU A 176 0.34 -15.79 29.18
CA LEU A 176 1.54 -15.11 28.68
C LEU A 176 2.15 -15.83 27.48
N GLU A 177 2.15 -17.16 27.46
CA GLU A 177 2.60 -17.95 26.30
C GLU A 177 1.74 -17.69 25.06
N LYS A 178 0.41 -17.71 25.22
CA LYS A 178 -0.52 -17.39 24.12
C LYS A 178 -0.31 -15.96 23.61
N GLN A 179 -0.07 -15.01 24.52
CA GLN A 179 0.23 -13.63 24.16
C GLN A 179 1.56 -13.52 23.40
N GLN A 180 2.61 -14.21 23.83
CA GLN A 180 3.90 -14.25 23.14
C GLN A 180 3.74 -14.81 21.73
N GLN A 181 3.04 -15.93 21.56
CA GLN A 181 2.83 -16.55 20.25
C GLN A 181 2.07 -15.61 19.31
N ARG A 182 1.04 -14.92 19.80
CA ARG A 182 0.29 -13.92 19.04
C ARG A 182 1.20 -12.76 18.61
N LEU A 183 1.91 -12.15 19.56
CA LEU A 183 2.79 -11.00 19.29
C LEU A 183 3.90 -11.36 18.29
N ARG A 184 4.46 -12.56 18.38
CA ARG A 184 5.46 -13.05 17.42
C ARG A 184 4.91 -13.07 16.00
N GLY A 185 3.70 -13.62 15.82
CA GLY A 185 3.04 -13.62 14.51
C GLY A 185 2.71 -12.21 14.00
N GLU A 186 2.30 -11.30 14.89
CA GLU A 186 2.03 -9.89 14.56
C GLU A 186 3.30 -9.14 14.13
N VAL A 187 4.42 -9.33 14.83
CA VAL A 187 5.73 -8.77 14.47
C VAL A 187 6.19 -9.31 13.12
N ASP A 188 6.10 -10.63 12.91
CA ASP A 188 6.47 -11.27 11.64
C ASP A 188 5.63 -10.74 10.46
N PHE A 189 4.33 -10.52 10.68
CA PHE A 189 3.45 -9.90 9.68
C PHE A 189 3.92 -8.50 9.30
N ILE A 190 4.14 -7.61 10.29
CA ILE A 190 4.56 -6.23 10.01
C ILE A 190 5.95 -6.19 9.35
N GLN A 191 6.90 -7.03 9.79
CA GLN A 191 8.22 -7.14 9.15
C GLN A 191 8.11 -7.52 7.67
N LYS A 192 7.29 -8.52 7.34
CA LYS A 192 7.06 -8.91 5.93
C LYS A 192 6.36 -7.81 5.13
N CYS A 193 5.44 -7.06 5.74
CA CYS A 193 4.84 -5.88 5.09
C CYS A 193 5.87 -4.79 4.78
N VAL A 194 6.80 -4.50 5.70
CA VAL A 194 7.89 -3.56 5.48
C VAL A 194 8.76 -4.00 4.29
N GLU A 195 9.18 -5.27 4.27
CA GLU A 195 10.01 -5.82 3.19
C GLU A 195 9.29 -5.81 1.83
N LEU A 196 8.02 -6.21 1.81
CA LEU A 196 7.21 -6.32 0.60
C LEU A 196 6.91 -4.96 -0.03
N LEU A 197 6.63 -3.95 0.80
CA LEU A 197 6.09 -2.67 0.36
C LEU A 197 7.16 -1.59 0.19
N LYS A 198 8.40 -1.85 0.64
CA LYS A 198 9.53 -0.97 0.39
C LYS A 198 9.86 -0.94 -1.10
N THR A 199 9.92 0.26 -1.65
CA THR A 199 10.25 0.48 -3.06
C THR A 199 10.97 1.80 -3.25
N GLU A 200 11.68 1.94 -4.37
CA GLU A 200 12.37 3.17 -4.73
C GLU A 200 11.39 4.27 -5.17
N PRO A 201 11.72 5.56 -4.97
CA PRO A 201 10.87 6.65 -5.45
C PRO A 201 10.77 6.69 -6.98
N ILE A 202 9.76 7.41 -7.47
CA ILE A 202 9.66 7.84 -8.87
C ILE A 202 10.61 9.02 -9.06
N SER A 203 11.53 8.92 -10.03
CA SER A 203 12.51 9.97 -10.31
C SER A 203 11.93 11.15 -11.11
N THR A 204 10.99 10.86 -12.01
CA THR A 204 10.36 11.88 -12.86
C THR A 204 9.35 12.70 -12.06
N VAL A 205 9.40 14.02 -12.18
CA VAL A 205 8.35 14.91 -11.67
C VAL A 205 7.22 14.97 -12.69
N TYR A 206 6.05 14.46 -12.30
CA TYR A 206 4.85 14.46 -13.13
C TYR A 206 3.56 14.59 -12.30
N GLU A 207 2.55 15.21 -12.90
CA GLU A 207 1.19 15.33 -12.37
C GLU A 207 0.18 14.84 -13.41
N LEU A 208 -0.86 14.17 -12.93
CA LEU A 208 -1.90 13.58 -13.77
C LEU A 208 -3.27 13.94 -13.20
N ASN A 209 -4.14 14.44 -14.08
CA ASN A 209 -5.54 14.71 -13.73
C ASN A 209 -6.42 13.56 -14.23
N LEU A 210 -6.71 12.61 -13.34
CA LEU A 210 -7.49 11.42 -13.68
C LEU A 210 -8.93 11.77 -14.09
N ASN A 211 -9.52 12.85 -13.57
CA ASN A 211 -10.85 13.29 -14.00
C ASN A 211 -10.87 13.71 -15.47
N LYS A 212 -9.79 14.38 -15.91
CA LYS A 212 -9.63 14.76 -17.33
C LYS A 212 -9.48 13.50 -18.18
N SER A 213 -8.55 12.62 -17.83
CA SER A 213 -8.31 11.36 -18.56
C SER A 213 -9.54 10.44 -18.60
N LYS A 214 -10.42 10.50 -17.59
CA LYS A 214 -11.70 9.78 -17.57
C LYS A 214 -12.67 10.23 -18.67
N THR A 215 -12.62 11.50 -19.05
CA THR A 215 -13.52 12.08 -20.06
C THR A 215 -12.95 12.07 -21.47
N GLU A 216 -11.64 11.90 -21.62
CA GLU A 216 -10.96 11.93 -22.91
C GLU A 216 -11.10 10.60 -23.68
N ASN A 217 -10.85 10.65 -25.00
CA ASN A 217 -10.92 9.48 -25.89
C ASN A 217 -9.56 8.86 -26.20
N ILE A 218 -8.46 9.51 -25.81
CA ILE A 218 -7.08 9.07 -26.04
C ILE A 218 -6.26 9.50 -24.83
N ILE A 219 -5.31 8.67 -24.39
CA ILE A 219 -4.30 9.07 -23.39
C ILE A 219 -3.10 9.68 -24.15
N PRO A 220 -2.71 10.93 -23.88
CA PRO A 220 -1.48 11.47 -24.45
C PRO A 220 -0.29 10.58 -24.12
N PHE A 221 0.59 10.32 -25.10
CA PHE A 221 1.76 9.45 -24.89
C PHE A 221 2.63 9.89 -23.70
N GLY A 222 2.75 11.20 -23.47
CA GLY A 222 3.42 11.77 -22.30
C GLY A 222 2.77 11.34 -20.97
N ASP A 223 1.44 11.34 -20.89
CA ASP A 223 0.70 10.90 -19.71
C ASP A 223 0.86 9.40 -19.48
N LEU A 224 0.88 8.60 -20.55
CA LEU A 224 1.11 7.16 -20.45
C LEU A 224 2.52 6.86 -19.92
N LYS A 225 3.55 7.48 -20.53
CA LYS A 225 4.96 7.22 -20.26
C LYS A 225 5.45 7.81 -18.94
N ASN A 226 5.03 9.03 -18.59
CA ASN A 226 5.53 9.75 -17.41
C ASN A 226 4.53 9.79 -16.25
N GLY A 227 3.25 9.51 -16.53
CA GLY A 227 2.18 9.42 -15.53
C GLY A 227 1.83 7.96 -15.23
N PHE A 228 0.93 7.37 -16.04
CA PHE A 228 0.31 6.08 -15.77
C PHE A 228 1.33 4.96 -15.48
N ASP A 229 2.32 4.75 -16.35
CA ASP A 229 3.30 3.67 -16.17
C ASP A 229 4.11 3.81 -14.86
N PRO A 230 4.90 4.89 -14.65
CA PRO A 230 5.71 5.02 -13.44
C PRO A 230 4.88 5.14 -12.15
N MET A 231 3.71 5.80 -12.20
CA MET A 231 2.84 5.91 -11.02
C MET A 231 2.25 4.55 -10.63
N LEU A 232 1.74 3.75 -11.58
CA LEU A 232 1.21 2.42 -11.26
C LEU A 232 2.29 1.47 -10.73
N ARG A 233 3.53 1.55 -11.25
CA ARG A 233 4.67 0.78 -10.71
C ARG A 233 4.92 1.02 -9.22
N ARG A 234 4.44 2.14 -8.67
CA ARG A 234 4.62 2.52 -7.26
C ARG A 234 3.35 2.43 -6.44
N LEU A 235 2.22 2.81 -6.99
CA LEU A 235 0.92 2.73 -6.31
C LEU A 235 0.57 1.32 -5.86
N VAL A 236 1.01 0.28 -6.60
CA VAL A 236 0.84 -1.13 -6.19
C VAL A 236 1.49 -1.47 -4.84
N PHE A 237 2.40 -0.64 -4.34
CA PHE A 237 3.03 -0.76 -3.01
C PHE A 237 2.40 0.14 -1.94
N LEU A 238 1.30 0.83 -2.27
CA LEU A 238 0.47 1.60 -1.35
C LEU A 238 -0.93 0.95 -1.27
N PRO A 239 -1.15 -0.04 -0.39
CA PRO A 239 -2.42 -0.78 -0.35
C PRO A 239 -3.65 0.08 -0.06
N LEU A 240 -3.47 1.28 0.51
CA LEU A 240 -4.54 2.24 0.75
C LEU A 240 -4.92 3.06 -0.50
N ALA A 241 -4.13 3.02 -1.58
CA ALA A 241 -4.35 3.80 -2.80
C ALA A 241 -5.34 3.13 -3.80
N GLN A 242 -6.26 2.32 -3.29
CA GLN A 242 -7.07 1.42 -4.11
C GLN A 242 -8.02 2.18 -5.03
N GLU A 243 -8.66 3.27 -4.55
CA GLU A 243 -9.66 4.00 -5.35
C GLU A 243 -9.00 4.62 -6.58
N ASN A 244 -7.84 5.26 -6.41
CA ASN A 244 -7.13 5.86 -7.53
C ASN A 244 -6.47 4.83 -8.45
N MET A 245 -5.96 3.71 -7.91
CA MET A 245 -5.48 2.62 -8.77
C MET A 245 -6.59 2.03 -9.62
N GLU A 246 -7.77 1.79 -9.06
CA GLU A 246 -8.94 1.28 -9.79
C GLU A 246 -9.38 2.26 -10.88
N LEU A 247 -9.41 3.57 -10.58
CA LEU A 247 -9.70 4.60 -11.58
C LEU A 247 -8.66 4.62 -12.71
N MET A 248 -7.37 4.49 -12.38
CA MET A 248 -6.32 4.41 -13.40
C MET A 248 -6.48 3.19 -14.29
N PHE A 249 -6.81 2.02 -13.72
CA PHE A 249 -7.10 0.82 -14.50
C PHE A 249 -8.37 0.94 -15.33
N GLU A 250 -9.45 1.56 -14.82
CA GLU A 250 -10.68 1.85 -15.58
C GLU A 250 -10.34 2.64 -16.85
N ILE A 251 -9.54 3.70 -16.71
CA ILE A 251 -9.10 4.54 -17.84
C ILE A 251 -8.25 3.75 -18.82
N LEU A 252 -7.26 2.99 -18.33
CA LEU A 252 -6.38 2.18 -19.17
C LEU A 252 -7.11 1.04 -19.89
N HIS A 253 -8.08 0.38 -19.26
CA HIS A 253 -8.89 -0.63 -19.96
C HIS A 253 -9.74 -0.02 -21.07
N ARG A 254 -10.26 1.18 -20.85
CA ARG A 254 -11.07 1.86 -21.87
C ARG A 254 -10.23 2.30 -23.07
N LEU A 255 -9.04 2.85 -22.82
CA LEU A 255 -8.25 3.55 -23.84
C LEU A 255 -7.04 2.76 -24.35
N GLU A 256 -6.52 1.82 -23.56
CA GLU A 256 -5.26 1.11 -23.76
C GLU A 256 -5.41 -0.40 -23.54
N SER A 257 -6.59 -1.00 -23.78
CA SER A 257 -6.84 -2.44 -23.52
C SER A 257 -5.90 -3.40 -24.25
N LYS A 258 -5.34 -2.99 -25.39
CA LYS A 258 -4.36 -3.77 -26.17
C LYS A 258 -2.91 -3.52 -25.71
N ASN A 259 -2.70 -2.63 -24.75
CA ASN A 259 -1.40 -2.36 -24.18
C ASN A 259 -1.09 -3.36 -23.05
N PRO A 260 -0.05 -4.19 -23.16
CA PRO A 260 0.29 -5.20 -22.16
C PRO A 260 0.70 -4.60 -20.81
N LEU A 261 1.06 -3.30 -20.76
CA LEU A 261 1.34 -2.61 -19.51
C LEU A 261 0.14 -2.63 -18.56
N VAL A 262 -1.09 -2.63 -19.09
CA VAL A 262 -2.31 -2.72 -18.29
C VAL A 262 -2.32 -4.03 -17.49
N GLY A 263 -2.18 -5.16 -18.18
CA GLY A 263 -2.13 -6.48 -17.54
C GLY A 263 -0.89 -6.68 -16.67
N TYR A 264 0.25 -6.08 -17.04
CA TYR A 264 1.48 -6.11 -16.24
C TYR A 264 1.30 -5.44 -14.87
N HIS A 265 0.74 -4.23 -14.84
CA HIS A 265 0.52 -3.47 -13.60
C HIS A 265 -0.58 -4.09 -12.75
N GLN A 266 -1.70 -4.51 -13.35
CA GLN A 266 -2.76 -5.21 -12.63
C GLN A 266 -2.27 -6.50 -11.98
N ALA A 267 -1.44 -7.26 -12.71
CA ALA A 267 -0.86 -8.46 -12.15
C ALA A 267 0.01 -8.16 -10.92
N LYS A 268 0.79 -7.07 -10.95
CA LYS A 268 1.59 -6.68 -9.80
C LYS A 268 0.74 -6.21 -8.61
N MET A 269 -0.35 -5.49 -8.85
CA MET A 269 -1.30 -5.11 -7.80
C MET A 269 -1.83 -6.35 -7.08
N HIS A 270 -2.37 -7.31 -7.84
CA HIS A 270 -2.93 -8.54 -7.28
C HIS A 270 -1.87 -9.42 -6.59
N ASP A 271 -0.64 -9.46 -7.10
CA ASP A 271 0.49 -10.14 -6.45
C ASP A 271 0.78 -9.57 -5.05
N VAL A 272 0.88 -8.24 -4.92
CA VAL A 272 1.12 -7.60 -3.61
C VAL A 272 -0.03 -7.89 -2.64
N LEU A 273 -1.28 -7.76 -3.07
CA LEU A 273 -2.45 -8.07 -2.25
C LEU A 273 -2.49 -9.54 -1.83
N ALA A 274 -2.13 -10.46 -2.73
CA ALA A 274 -2.03 -11.87 -2.42
C ALA A 274 -0.99 -12.15 -1.34
N GLN A 275 0.21 -11.58 -1.48
CA GLN A 275 1.29 -11.78 -0.52
C GLN A 275 0.89 -11.28 0.86
N ILE A 276 0.24 -10.12 0.99
CA ILE A 276 -0.29 -9.65 2.28
C ILE A 276 -1.24 -10.68 2.91
N GLN A 277 -2.20 -11.21 2.14
CA GLN A 277 -3.18 -12.19 2.64
C GLN A 277 -2.55 -13.52 3.03
N LEU A 278 -1.57 -14.01 2.27
CA LEU A 278 -0.87 -15.26 2.57
C LEU A 278 0.04 -15.13 3.79
N VAL A 279 0.63 -13.96 4.03
CA VAL A 279 1.34 -13.71 5.28
C VAL A 279 0.37 -13.75 6.46
N ILE A 280 -0.80 -13.11 6.37
CA ILE A 280 -1.84 -13.20 7.41
C ILE A 280 -2.23 -14.67 7.64
N ALA A 281 -2.47 -15.43 6.58
CA ALA A 281 -2.81 -16.85 6.65
C ALA A 281 -1.75 -17.68 7.42
N SER A 282 -0.46 -17.37 7.22
CA SER A 282 0.64 -18.03 7.94
C SER A 282 0.68 -17.73 9.44
N VAL A 283 0.01 -16.66 9.88
CA VAL A 283 -0.06 -16.26 11.29
C VAL A 283 -1.30 -16.82 11.99
N VAL A 284 -2.49 -16.65 11.39
CA VAL A 284 -3.76 -17.02 12.04
C VAL A 284 -4.19 -18.47 11.80
N ASN A 285 -3.56 -19.16 10.84
CA ASN A 285 -3.94 -20.50 10.40
C ASN A 285 -5.45 -20.66 10.06
N GLU A 286 -6.09 -19.56 9.66
CA GLU A 286 -7.50 -19.53 9.23
C GLU A 286 -7.62 -19.76 7.71
N PRO A 287 -8.71 -20.41 7.25
CA PRO A 287 -8.89 -20.71 5.83
C PRO A 287 -9.16 -19.47 4.97
N GLU A 288 -9.76 -18.43 5.54
CA GLU A 288 -10.27 -17.28 4.79
C GLU A 288 -9.16 -16.38 4.22
N PRO A 289 -8.13 -15.96 4.97
CA PRO A 289 -7.00 -15.21 4.41
C PRO A 289 -6.27 -16.01 3.31
N ARG A 290 -6.13 -17.33 3.49
CA ARG A 290 -5.53 -18.21 2.48
C ARG A 290 -6.34 -18.21 1.19
N LYS A 291 -7.66 -18.38 1.28
CA LYS A 291 -8.57 -18.33 0.13
C LYS A 291 -8.44 -16.99 -0.63
N LYS A 292 -8.48 -15.86 0.09
CA LYS A 292 -8.28 -14.52 -0.51
C LYS A 292 -6.93 -14.39 -1.18
N GLY A 293 -5.86 -14.91 -0.58
CA GLY A 293 -4.52 -14.93 -1.14
C GLY A 293 -4.48 -15.63 -2.51
N PHE A 294 -5.00 -16.86 -2.59
CA PHE A 294 -5.05 -17.61 -3.85
C PHE A 294 -5.99 -17.01 -4.90
N GLU A 295 -7.12 -16.41 -4.49
CA GLU A 295 -7.99 -15.66 -5.40
C GLU A 295 -7.26 -14.48 -6.04
N GLN A 296 -6.48 -13.73 -5.26
CA GLN A 296 -5.66 -12.63 -5.79
C GLN A 296 -4.54 -13.16 -6.70
N LEU A 297 -3.87 -14.26 -6.37
CA LEU A 297 -2.90 -14.90 -7.27
C LEU A 297 -3.52 -15.34 -8.60
N SER A 298 -4.75 -15.86 -8.57
CA SER A 298 -5.50 -16.23 -9.78
C SER A 298 -5.80 -15.00 -10.65
N LYS A 299 -6.26 -13.89 -10.04
CA LYS A 299 -6.45 -12.61 -10.73
C LYS A 299 -5.14 -12.08 -11.33
N ALA A 300 -4.05 -12.16 -10.57
CA ALA A 300 -2.71 -11.76 -11.03
C ALA A 300 -2.30 -12.56 -12.27
N MET A 301 -2.43 -13.89 -12.20
CA MET A 301 -2.08 -14.81 -13.28
C MET A 301 -2.92 -14.57 -14.54
N LYS A 302 -4.22 -14.32 -14.38
CA LYS A 302 -5.12 -13.98 -15.49
C LYS A 302 -4.68 -12.69 -16.18
N ALA A 303 -4.39 -11.64 -15.42
CA ALA A 303 -3.97 -10.35 -15.96
C ALA A 303 -2.63 -10.45 -16.71
N ILE A 304 -1.61 -11.08 -16.13
CA ILE A 304 -0.31 -11.21 -16.79
C ILE A 304 -0.37 -12.15 -17.99
N GLY A 305 -1.18 -13.20 -17.93
CA GLY A 305 -1.38 -14.13 -19.04
C GLY A 305 -2.03 -13.45 -20.25
N GLY A 306 -2.91 -12.47 -20.00
CA GLY A 306 -3.43 -11.58 -21.04
C GLY A 306 -2.33 -10.70 -21.65
N ALA A 307 -1.52 -10.04 -20.81
CA ALA A 307 -0.42 -9.19 -21.27
C ALA A 307 0.61 -9.96 -22.11
N VAL A 308 1.01 -11.17 -21.71
CA VAL A 308 1.95 -12.02 -22.45
C VAL A 308 1.44 -12.40 -23.84
N LYS A 309 0.12 -12.50 -24.04
CA LYS A 309 -0.44 -12.75 -25.38
C LYS A 309 -0.31 -11.55 -26.31
N LEU A 310 -0.18 -10.34 -25.76
CA LEU A 310 -0.13 -9.10 -26.52
C LEU A 310 1.30 -8.66 -26.86
N VAL A 311 2.32 -9.12 -26.14
CA VAL A 311 3.69 -8.61 -26.32
C VAL A 311 4.37 -8.99 -27.63
N GLY A 312 3.94 -10.07 -28.29
CA GLY A 312 4.44 -10.45 -29.61
C GLY A 312 4.03 -9.50 -30.74
N ASP A 313 3.02 -8.64 -30.48
CA ASP A 313 2.44 -7.73 -31.45
C ASP A 313 3.01 -6.29 -31.33
N ILE A 314 4.05 -6.08 -30.50
CA ILE A 314 4.51 -4.75 -30.11
C ILE A 314 6.01 -4.60 -30.36
N PRO A 315 6.49 -3.46 -30.94
CA PRO A 315 7.91 -3.27 -31.22
C PRO A 315 8.82 -3.20 -29.98
N GLU A 316 8.27 -2.90 -28.80
CA GLU A 316 9.07 -2.55 -27.61
C GLU A 316 9.49 -3.77 -26.80
N LYS A 317 10.69 -4.30 -27.09
CA LYS A 317 11.30 -5.46 -26.41
C LYS A 317 11.40 -5.32 -24.88
N ALA A 318 11.48 -4.10 -24.34
CA ALA A 318 11.53 -3.88 -22.89
C ALA A 318 10.23 -4.29 -22.20
N VAL A 319 9.09 -4.01 -22.84
CA VAL A 319 7.75 -4.35 -22.35
C VAL A 319 7.52 -5.85 -22.42
N GLU A 320 7.94 -6.48 -23.52
CA GLU A 320 7.94 -7.94 -23.69
C GLU A 320 8.72 -8.63 -22.56
N LYS A 321 9.99 -8.24 -22.37
CA LYS A 321 10.84 -8.78 -21.28
C LYS A 321 10.19 -8.61 -19.92
N ALA A 322 9.62 -7.44 -19.64
CA ALA A 322 8.97 -7.16 -18.36
C ALA A 322 7.75 -8.06 -18.11
N ALA A 323 6.90 -8.24 -19.12
CA ALA A 323 5.70 -9.08 -19.01
C ALA A 323 6.06 -10.56 -18.85
N VAL A 324 6.96 -11.09 -19.68
CA VAL A 324 7.40 -12.48 -19.62
C VAL A 324 8.12 -12.78 -18.30
N HIS A 325 9.02 -11.88 -17.86
CA HIS A 325 9.66 -11.99 -16.54
C HIS A 325 8.61 -12.04 -15.41
N ARG A 326 7.60 -11.15 -15.45
CA ARG A 326 6.54 -11.13 -14.43
C ARG A 326 5.70 -12.40 -14.45
N PHE A 327 5.40 -12.95 -15.62
CA PHE A 327 4.68 -14.21 -15.78
C PHE A 327 5.45 -15.36 -15.11
N GLY A 328 6.74 -15.51 -15.43
CA GLY A 328 7.60 -16.51 -14.79
C GLY A 328 7.73 -16.31 -13.28
N HIS A 329 7.86 -15.06 -12.83
CA HIS A 329 7.90 -14.75 -11.40
C HIS A 329 6.62 -15.18 -10.67
N LEU A 330 5.45 -14.87 -11.23
CA LEU A 330 4.17 -15.29 -10.67
C LEU A 330 4.01 -16.80 -10.66
N CYS A 331 4.41 -17.50 -11.73
CA CYS A 331 4.42 -18.95 -11.76
C CYS A 331 5.22 -19.55 -10.60
N TYR A 332 6.42 -19.02 -10.35
CA TYR A 332 7.27 -19.43 -9.23
C TYR A 332 6.65 -19.10 -7.87
N THR A 333 6.15 -17.87 -7.67
CA THR A 333 5.53 -17.45 -6.41
C THR A 333 4.31 -18.30 -6.07
N ILE A 334 3.44 -18.59 -7.04
CA ILE A 334 2.26 -19.44 -6.83
C ILE A 334 2.68 -20.87 -6.46
N HIS A 335 3.68 -21.43 -7.15
CA HIS A 335 4.20 -22.75 -6.83
C HIS A 335 4.72 -22.81 -5.38
N ARG A 336 5.55 -21.84 -4.98
CA ARG A 336 6.06 -21.75 -3.60
C ARG A 336 4.92 -21.60 -2.58
N SER A 337 3.86 -20.88 -2.94
CA SER A 337 2.69 -20.70 -2.07
C SER A 337 1.90 -22.00 -1.90
N TYR A 338 1.74 -22.81 -2.95
CA TYR A 338 1.14 -24.15 -2.82
C TYR A 338 1.94 -25.01 -1.84
N ARG A 339 3.28 -25.08 -2.03
CA ARG A 339 4.17 -25.89 -1.18
C ARG A 339 4.19 -25.41 0.27
N SER A 340 4.21 -24.09 0.53
CA SER A 340 4.24 -23.55 1.89
C SER A 340 2.93 -23.72 2.66
N HIS A 341 1.84 -24.09 1.99
CA HIS A 341 0.53 -24.31 2.58
C HIS A 341 0.08 -25.78 2.49
N ASP A 342 1.01 -26.70 2.18
CA ASP A 342 0.76 -28.14 2.04
C ASP A 342 -0.37 -28.45 1.04
N ILE A 343 -0.46 -27.67 -0.03
CA ILE A 343 -1.44 -27.86 -1.11
C ILE A 343 -0.72 -28.57 -2.27
N PRO A 344 -1.26 -29.68 -2.79
CA PRO A 344 -0.75 -30.32 -3.99
C PRO A 344 -0.73 -29.34 -5.16
N VAL A 345 0.38 -29.29 -5.90
CA VAL A 345 0.52 -28.39 -7.04
C VAL A 345 -0.39 -28.87 -8.18
N PRO A 346 -1.33 -28.05 -8.66
CA PRO A 346 -2.20 -28.43 -9.76
C PRO A 346 -1.42 -28.69 -11.07
N GLY A 347 -1.81 -29.71 -11.83
CA GLY A 347 -1.15 -30.05 -13.09
C GLY A 347 -1.22 -28.94 -14.15
N ASP A 348 -2.31 -28.17 -14.18
CA ASP A 348 -2.43 -27.00 -15.06
C ASP A 348 -1.42 -25.89 -14.69
N HIS A 349 -1.05 -25.78 -13.41
CA HIS A 349 0.00 -24.87 -12.95
C HIS A 349 1.39 -25.34 -13.39
N LEU A 350 1.67 -26.64 -13.35
CA LEU A 350 2.93 -27.20 -13.88
C LEU A 350 3.09 -26.91 -15.38
N GLN A 351 2.02 -27.05 -16.16
CA GLN A 351 2.01 -26.67 -17.58
C GLN A 351 2.27 -25.17 -17.78
N ARG A 352 1.70 -24.30 -16.94
CA ARG A 352 2.00 -22.85 -16.99
C ARG A 352 3.47 -22.56 -16.68
N MET A 353 4.07 -23.28 -15.74
CA MET A 353 5.49 -23.13 -15.42
C MET A 353 6.38 -23.58 -16.58
N GLN A 354 6.06 -24.69 -17.24
CA GLN A 354 6.77 -25.14 -18.45
C GLN A 354 6.67 -24.09 -19.57
N LYS A 355 5.47 -23.54 -19.78
CA LYS A 355 5.26 -22.42 -20.71
C LYS A 355 6.06 -21.18 -20.32
N ALA A 356 6.17 -20.86 -19.03
CA ALA A 356 6.98 -19.73 -18.58
C ALA A 356 8.46 -19.95 -18.90
N VAL A 357 8.99 -21.16 -18.70
CA VAL A 357 10.38 -21.50 -19.06
C VAL A 357 10.63 -21.31 -20.55
N SER A 358 9.74 -21.81 -21.42
CA SER A 358 9.91 -21.69 -22.87
C SER A 358 9.83 -20.24 -23.36
N LEU A 359 9.02 -19.39 -22.71
CA LEU A 359 8.95 -17.97 -23.01
C LEU A 359 10.19 -17.19 -22.53
N LEU A 360 10.82 -17.61 -21.42
CA LEU A 360 12.00 -16.96 -20.86
C LEU A 360 13.28 -17.32 -21.64
N GLU A 361 13.35 -18.51 -22.24
CA GLU A 361 14.53 -19.05 -22.90
C GLU A 361 15.12 -18.14 -23.99
N PRO A 362 14.33 -17.58 -24.94
CA PRO A 362 14.87 -16.70 -25.98
C PRO A 362 15.45 -15.38 -25.45
N ILE A 363 15.08 -14.99 -24.23
CA ILE A 363 15.46 -13.72 -23.61
C ILE A 363 16.38 -13.90 -22.39
N ALA A 364 16.88 -15.11 -22.16
CA ALA A 364 17.67 -15.50 -20.99
C ALA A 364 19.05 -14.85 -20.89
N ALA A 365 19.51 -14.15 -21.93
CA ALA A 365 20.75 -13.35 -21.86
C ALA A 365 20.68 -12.22 -20.83
N ASP A 366 19.48 -11.79 -20.42
CA ASP A 366 19.31 -10.85 -19.31
C ASP A 366 19.45 -11.59 -17.95
N PRO A 367 20.38 -11.19 -17.07
CA PRO A 367 20.63 -11.89 -15.80
C PRO A 367 19.40 -12.01 -14.88
N LYS A 368 18.46 -11.03 -14.92
CA LYS A 368 17.24 -11.09 -14.10
C LYS A 368 16.29 -12.17 -14.63
N ILE A 369 16.22 -12.32 -15.94
CA ILE A 369 15.42 -13.34 -16.63
C ILE A 369 16.03 -14.73 -16.40
N GLN A 370 17.34 -14.87 -16.57
CA GLN A 370 18.04 -16.12 -16.31
C GLN A 370 17.76 -16.62 -14.88
N LYS A 371 17.86 -15.73 -13.88
CA LYS A 371 17.61 -16.07 -12.48
C LYS A 371 16.22 -16.65 -12.25
N ILE A 372 15.17 -16.11 -12.88
CA ILE A 372 13.82 -16.65 -12.72
C ILE A 372 13.63 -17.96 -13.50
N GLN A 373 14.24 -18.08 -14.69
CA GLN A 373 14.21 -19.31 -15.48
C GLN A 373 14.85 -20.47 -14.72
N THR A 374 16.04 -20.28 -14.14
CA THR A 374 16.74 -21.29 -13.33
C THR A 374 15.88 -21.74 -12.14
N LYS A 375 15.22 -20.79 -11.46
CA LYS A 375 14.31 -21.12 -10.34
C LYS A 375 13.15 -22.01 -10.79
N LEU A 376 12.54 -21.72 -11.94
CA LEU A 376 11.44 -22.50 -12.49
C LEU A 376 11.89 -23.90 -12.92
N LEU A 377 13.04 -24.01 -13.59
CA LEU A 377 13.64 -25.30 -13.97
C LEU A 377 13.93 -26.17 -12.75
N TYR A 378 14.48 -25.58 -11.69
CA TYR A 378 14.76 -26.28 -10.44
C TYR A 378 13.47 -26.87 -9.84
N VAL A 379 12.43 -26.06 -9.63
CA VAL A 379 11.19 -26.57 -9.02
C VAL A 379 10.43 -27.55 -9.92
N LEU A 380 10.53 -27.42 -11.25
CA LEU A 380 9.96 -28.41 -12.18
C LEU A 380 10.69 -29.75 -12.11
N SER A 381 11.96 -29.78 -11.70
CA SER A 381 12.70 -31.02 -11.49
C SER A 381 12.36 -31.71 -10.17
N GLU A 382 11.89 -30.98 -9.16
CA GLU A 382 11.42 -31.54 -7.88
C GLU A 382 10.04 -32.21 -7.98
N GLU A 383 9.26 -31.87 -9.02
CA GLU A 383 7.91 -32.40 -9.27
C GLU A 383 7.90 -33.59 -10.25
N LYS A 384 9.09 -34.03 -10.69
CA LYS A 384 9.31 -35.27 -11.46
C LYS A 384 9.77 -36.37 -10.52
#